data_AF-A0A024H814-F1
#
_entry.id   AF-A0A024H814-F1
#
_cell.length_a   1.000
_cell.length_b   1.000
_cell.length_c   1.000
_cell.angle_alpha   90.00
_cell.angle_beta   90.00
_cell.angle_gamma   90.00
#
_symmetry.space_group_name_H-M   'P 1'
#
loop_
_entity.id
_entity.type
_entity.pdbx_description
1 polymer ?
#
loop_
_entity_poly.entity_id
_entity_poly.type
_entity_poly.pdbx_seq_one_letter_code
_entity_poly.pdbx_strand_id
1 'polypeptide(L)' 'MVRKHVGWNLLINMWVEIRFYGRVIRTGFVDDAMPDSSAIWIAANANDPRQMFEASEGLEVWVMP' A
#
# COMPACT_ATOMS: atom_id res chain seq x y z
N MET A 1 0.96 -17.19 1.92
CA MET A 1 1.57 -16.69 0.67
C MET A 1 1.13 -15.26 0.47
N VAL A 2 2.08 -14.34 0.28
CA VAL A 2 1.77 -12.92 -0.02
C VAL A 2 1.38 -12.81 -1.49
N ARG A 3 0.38 -12.00 -1.85
CA ARG A 3 -0.08 -11.80 -3.24
C ARG A 3 0.01 -10.33 -3.66
N LYS A 4 0.42 -10.08 -4.91
CA LYS A 4 0.41 -8.75 -5.55
C LYS A 4 -1.02 -8.37 -5.93
N HIS A 5 -1.42 -7.12 -5.67
CA HIS A 5 -2.73 -6.60 -6.03
C HIS A 5 -2.62 -5.41 -6.99
N VAL A 6 -3.44 -5.43 -8.03
CA VAL A 6 -3.60 -4.31 -8.98
C VAL A 6 -4.72 -3.36 -8.54
N GLY A 7 -5.80 -3.89 -7.94
CA GLY A 7 -6.88 -3.10 -7.36
C GLY A 7 -6.55 -2.64 -5.94
N TRP A 8 -5.82 -1.53 -5.80
CA TRP A 8 -5.46 -0.96 -4.51
C TRP A 8 -6.67 -0.40 -3.75
N ASN A 9 -7.71 0.03 -4.48
CA ASN A 9 -8.98 0.50 -3.91
C ASN A 9 -9.71 -0.56 -3.06
N LEU A 10 -9.39 -1.84 -3.25
CA LEU A 10 -10.00 -2.95 -2.50
C LEU A 10 -9.31 -3.22 -1.16
N LEU A 11 -8.24 -2.48 -0.84
CA LEU A 11 -7.35 -2.82 0.27
C LEU A 11 -7.57 -1.96 1.52
N ILE A 12 -8.55 -1.06 1.53
CA ILE A 12 -8.86 -0.22 2.69
C ILE A 12 -9.08 -1.10 3.94
N ASN A 13 -8.46 -0.72 5.06
CA ASN A 13 -8.37 -1.46 6.33
C ASN A 13 -7.54 -2.77 6.30
N MET A 14 -6.89 -3.11 5.19
CA MET A 14 -6.00 -4.27 5.12
C MET A 14 -4.57 -3.89 5.49
N TRP A 15 -3.85 -4.83 6.10
CA TRP A 15 -2.41 -4.70 6.32
C TRP A 15 -1.65 -5.07 5.04
N VAL A 16 -0.80 -4.16 4.56
CA VAL A 16 -0.07 -4.34 3.30
C VAL A 16 1.42 -4.04 3.44
N GLU A 17 2.18 -4.57 2.50
CA GLU A 17 3.54 -4.14 2.19
C GLU A 17 3.52 -3.31 0.90
N ILE A 18 4.15 -2.13 0.95
CA ILE A 18 4.52 -1.36 -0.23
C ILE A 18 5.94 -1.75 -0.61
N ARG A 19 6.13 -2.16 -1.86
CA ARG A 19 7.42 -2.59 -2.39
C ARG A 19 7.85 -1.73 -3.58
N PHE A 20 9.14 -1.48 -3.67
CA PHE A 20 9.78 -0.88 -4.84
C PHE A 20 10.91 -1.79 -5.31
N TYR A 21 10.87 -2.21 -6.57
CA TYR A 21 11.78 -3.22 -7.13
C TYR A 21 11.95 -4.46 -6.22
N GLY A 22 10.83 -4.96 -5.68
CA GLY A 22 10.79 -6.14 -4.81
C GLY A 22 11.25 -5.94 -3.36
N ARG A 23 11.71 -4.74 -2.98
CA ARG A 23 12.09 -4.41 -1.60
C ARG A 23 10.95 -3.75 -0.86
N VAL A 24 10.65 -4.19 0.36
CA VAL A 24 9.68 -3.53 1.24
C VAL A 24 10.23 -2.18 1.67
N ILE A 25 9.48 -1.11 1.36
CA ILE A 25 9.81 0.26 1.76
C ILE A 25 8.86 0.80 2.82
N ARG A 26 7.66 0.22 2.93
CA ARG A 26 6.64 0.58 3.92
C ARG A 26 5.75 -0.61 4.23
N THR A 27 5.29 -0.72 5.47
CA THR A 27 4.21 -1.61 5.87
C THR A 27 3.19 -0.86 6.69
N GLY A 28 1.93 -1.25 6.62
CA GLY A 28 0.89 -0.71 7.51
C GLY A 28 -0.52 -0.97 7.02
N PHE A 29 -1.49 -0.48 7.79
CA PHE A 29 -2.89 -0.48 7.37
C PHE A 29 -3.13 0.58 6.29
N VAL A 30 -3.89 0.19 5.27
CA VAL A 30 -4.41 1.12 4.28
C VAL A 30 -5.52 1.93 4.92
N ASP A 31 -5.32 3.24 4.96
CA ASP A 31 -6.29 4.21 5.48
C ASP A 31 -7.29 4.63 4.40
N ASP A 32 -6.82 4.86 3.17
CA ASP A 32 -7.64 5.26 2.03
C ASP A 32 -6.97 4.85 0.72
N ALA A 33 -7.72 4.85 -0.38
CA ALA A 33 -7.22 4.55 -1.71
C ALA A 33 -8.04 5.28 -2.78
N MET A 34 -7.37 5.72 -3.84
CA MET A 34 -8.08 6.30 -4.99
C MET A 34 -9.01 5.25 -5.61
N PRO A 35 -10.23 5.62 -6.05
CA PRO A 35 -11.18 4.66 -6.64
C PRO A 35 -10.66 3.91 -7.87
N ASP A 36 -9.75 4.53 -8.62
CA ASP A 36 -9.10 3.97 -9.81
C ASP A 36 -7.79 3.21 -9.51
N SER A 37 -7.45 3.04 -8.23
CA SER A 37 -6.20 2.42 -7.76
C SER A 37 -4.91 3.14 -8.16
N SER A 38 -4.98 4.43 -8.53
CA SER A 38 -3.79 5.22 -8.87
C SER A 38 -2.90 5.55 -7.67
N ALA A 39 -3.47 5.64 -6.47
CA ALA A 39 -2.75 5.92 -5.23
C ALA A 39 -3.39 5.26 -4.01
N ILE A 40 -2.58 5.08 -2.96
CA ILE A 40 -2.98 4.51 -1.67
C ILE A 40 -2.36 5.30 -0.52
N TRP A 41 -3.10 5.44 0.58
CA TRP A 41 -2.59 6.03 1.81
C TRP A 41 -2.41 4.96 2.87
N ILE A 42 -1.22 4.92 3.43
CA ILE A 42 -0.92 4.10 4.60
C ILE A 42 -1.10 4.95 5.85
N ALA A 43 -1.84 4.42 6.83
CA ALA A 43 -2.10 5.07 8.10
C ALA A 43 -0.78 5.46 8.80
N ALA A 44 -0.86 6.51 9.63
CA ALA A 44 0.23 6.85 10.53
C ALA A 44 0.46 5.71 11.53
N ASN A 45 1.70 5.54 11.96
CA ASN A 45 2.07 4.68 13.08
C ASN A 45 2.98 5.45 14.05
N ALA A 46 3.58 4.77 15.02
CA ALA A 46 4.44 5.42 16.02
C ALA A 46 5.69 6.10 15.44
N ASN A 47 6.19 5.64 14.29
CA ASN A 47 7.45 6.09 13.71
C ASN A 47 7.27 6.99 12.50
N ASP A 48 6.13 6.90 11.81
CA ASP A 48 5.93 7.53 10.52
C ASP A 48 4.51 8.10 10.37
N PRO A 49 4.38 9.26 9.72
CA PRO A 49 3.08 9.87 9.46
C PRO A 49 2.27 9.06 8.44
N ARG A 50 1.02 9.47 8.26
CA ARG A 50 0.19 9.01 7.14
C ARG A 50 0.88 9.41 5.83
N GLN A 51 1.04 8.46 4.92
CA GLN A 51 1.81 8.67 3.69
C GLN A 51 1.09 8.11 2.47
N MET A 52 1.11 8.89 1.39
CA MET A 52 0.59 8.49 0.08
C MET A 52 1.67 7.79 -0.74
N PHE A 53 1.26 6.80 -1.54
CA PHE A 53 2.09 6.09 -2.50
C PHE A 53 1.34 5.99 -3.83
N GLU A 54 2.03 6.28 -4.95
CA GLU A 54 1.42 6.33 -6.28
C GLU A 54 1.85 5.12 -7.14
N ALA A 55 0.90 4.52 -7.85
CA ALA A 55 1.17 3.37 -8.73
C ALA A 55 2.07 3.73 -9.92
N SER A 56 2.05 4.99 -10.35
CA SER A 56 2.88 5.54 -11.43
C SER A 56 4.39 5.50 -11.10
N GLU A 57 4.75 5.43 -9.83
CA GLU A 57 6.15 5.34 -9.38
C GLU A 57 6.73 3.92 -9.53
N GLY A 58 5.96 2.95 -10.05
CA GLY A 58 6.41 1.56 -10.21
C GLY A 58 6.36 0.77 -8.89
N LEU A 59 5.59 1.25 -7.92
CA LEU A 59 5.36 0.60 -6.64
C LEU A 59 4.43 -0.61 -6.77
N GLU A 60 4.58 -1.55 -5.86
CA GLU A 60 3.72 -2.72 -5.75
C GLU A 60 3.10 -2.81 -4.36
N VAL A 61 1.83 -3.20 -4.30
CA VAL A 61 1.13 -3.46 -3.03
C VAL A 61 0.88 -4.95 -2.88
N TRP A 62 1.26 -5.47 -1.73
CA TRP A 62 1.20 -6.88 -1.39
C TRP A 62 0.45 -7.08 -0.08
N VAL A 63 -0.50 -8.01 -0.05
CA VAL A 63 -1.28 -8.33 1.16
C VAL A 63 -0.60 -9.48 1.89
N MET A 64 -0.30 -9.28 3.18
CA MET A 64 0.11 -10.38 4.06
C MET A 64 -1.13 -11.22 4.44
N PRO A 65 -1.06 -12.56 4.38
CA PRO A 65 -2.17 -13.42 4.79
C PRO A 65 -2.42 -13.38 6.30
#